data_AF-A0A6B2G4T2-F1
#
_entry.id   AF-A0A6B2G4T2-F1
#
_cell.length_a   1.000
_cell.length_b   1.000
_cell.length_c   1.000
_cell.angle_alpha   90.00
_cell.angle_beta   90.00
_cell.angle_gamma   90.00
#
_symmetry.space_group_name_H-M   'P 1'
#
loop_
_entity.id
_entity.type
_entity.pdbx_description
1 polymer ?
#
loop_
_entity_poly.entity_id
_entity_poly.type
_entity_poly.pdbx_seq_one_letter_code
_entity_poly.pdbx_strand_id
1 'polypeptide(L)'
;GKPFIYGPTPQSERMQIIQNFVHNPLVNTIFVSKVGDTSFDMPEANVLIQISSHGGSRRQEAQRLGRILRAKKDSALEEFNAFFYSLVSTVLLKYKKYV
;
A
#
# COMPACT_ATOMS: atom_id res chain seq x y z
N GLY A 1 18.11 4.29 -0.40
CA GLY A 1 16.93 3.76 -1.12
C GLY A 1 16.04 3.00 -0.16
N LYS A 2 14.83 2.62 -0.57
CA LYS A 2 13.93 1.73 0.20
C LYS A 2 13.67 0.45 -0.60
N PRO A 3 13.37 -0.68 0.05
CA PRO A 3 13.06 -1.93 -0.64
C PRO A 3 11.83 -1.79 -1.55
N PHE A 4 11.78 -2.56 -2.64
CA PHE A 4 10.68 -2.51 -3.58
C PHE A 4 10.38 -3.86 -4.23
N ILE A 5 9.10 -4.11 -4.54
CA ILE A 5 8.62 -5.32 -5.19
C ILE A 5 7.94 -4.96 -6.51
N TYR A 6 8.40 -5.58 -7.59
CA TYR A 6 7.87 -5.42 -8.94
C TYR A 6 7.76 -6.76 -9.68
N GLY A 7 7.20 -6.76 -10.90
CA GLY A 7 6.83 -8.00 -11.61
C GLY A 7 7.98 -9.03 -11.70
N PRO A 8 9.16 -8.63 -12.18
CA PRO A 8 10.36 -9.47 -12.21
C PRO A 8 10.97 -9.86 -10.86
N THR A 9 10.58 -9.27 -9.72
CA THR A 9 11.16 -9.64 -8.42
C THR A 9 10.92 -11.12 -8.13
N PRO A 10 11.96 -11.95 -7.92
CA PRO A 10 11.82 -13.37 -7.60
C PRO A 10 11.05 -13.60 -6.28
N GLN A 11 10.36 -14.73 -6.17
CA GLN A 11 9.53 -15.03 -4.99
C GLN A 11 10.33 -15.06 -3.67
N SER A 12 11.56 -15.57 -3.69
CA SER A 12 12.45 -15.58 -2.53
C SER A 12 12.76 -14.16 -2.03
N GLU A 13 13.09 -13.25 -2.95
CA GLU A 13 13.38 -11.85 -2.64
C GLU A 13 12.12 -11.13 -2.13
N ARG A 14 10.95 -11.39 -2.73
CA ARG A 14 9.67 -10.84 -2.23
C ARG A 14 9.43 -11.22 -0.78
N MET A 15 9.62 -12.49 -0.45
CA MET A 15 9.42 -12.99 0.92
C MET A 15 10.40 -12.34 1.89
N GLN A 16 11.68 -12.20 1.51
CA GLN A 16 12.68 -11.52 2.34
C GLN A 16 12.32 -10.05 2.59
N ILE A 17 11.86 -9.32 1.57
CA ILE A 17 11.44 -7.92 1.71
C ILE A 17 10.23 -7.82 2.67
N ILE A 18 9.23 -8.69 2.51
CA ILE A 18 8.03 -8.70 3.34
C ILE A 18 8.37 -9.05 4.79
N GLN A 19 9.16 -10.11 5.02
CA GLN A 19 9.56 -10.54 6.36
C GLN A 19 10.36 -9.45 7.08
N ASN A 20 11.27 -8.77 6.37
CA ASN A 20 11.98 -7.61 6.93
C ASN A 20 11.02 -6.48 7.28
N PHE A 21 10.06 -6.14 6.41
CA PHE A 21 9.08 -5.09 6.71
C PHE A 21 8.22 -5.39 7.95
N VAL A 22 7.86 -6.66 8.16
CA VAL A 22 7.02 -7.08 9.31
C VAL A 22 7.81 -7.12 10.60
N HIS A 23 9.02 -7.71 10.58
CA HIS A 23 9.73 -8.10 11.80
C HIS A 23 10.93 -7.22 12.12
N ASN A 24 11.49 -6.49 11.16
CA ASN A 24 12.64 -5.63 11.38
C ASN A 24 12.19 -4.19 11.66
N PRO A 25 12.33 -3.68 12.90
CA PRO A 25 11.89 -2.33 13.26
C PRO A 25 12.64 -1.23 12.50
N LEU A 26 13.77 -1.53 11.86
CA LEU A 26 14.52 -0.60 11.02
C LEU A 26 13.95 -0.48 9.60
N VAL A 27 13.06 -1.39 9.18
CA VAL A 27 12.44 -1.42 7.86
C VAL A 27 10.94 -1.16 7.98
N ASN A 28 10.56 0.11 7.96
CA ASN A 28 9.17 0.56 8.11
C ASN A 28 8.53 1.05 6.79
N THR A 29 9.17 0.81 5.65
CA THR A 29 8.67 1.27 4.34
C THR A 29 9.11 0.32 3.24
N ILE A 30 8.17 -0.08 2.39
CA ILE A 30 8.42 -0.80 1.14
C ILE A 30 7.62 -0.14 0.01
N PHE A 31 8.14 -0.23 -1.20
CA PHE A 31 7.40 0.16 -2.40
C PHE A 31 6.88 -1.07 -3.12
N VAL A 32 5.66 -1.02 -3.61
CA VAL A 32 5.04 -2.14 -4.32
C VAL A 32 4.40 -1.62 -5.59
N SER A 33 4.74 -2.25 -6.72
CA SER A 33 4.08 -1.98 -8.00
C SER A 33 2.69 -2.64 -8.05
N LYS A 34 2.03 -2.59 -9.22
CA LYS A 34 0.75 -3.28 -9.47
C LYS A 34 0.80 -4.80 -9.18
N VAL A 35 1.97 -5.40 -9.04
CA VAL A 35 2.08 -6.81 -8.60
C VAL A 35 1.46 -7.03 -7.20
N GLY A 36 1.45 -6.00 -6.34
CA GLY A 36 0.77 -6.04 -5.03
C GLY A 36 -0.76 -6.07 -5.10
N ASP A 37 -1.32 -5.86 -6.29
CA ASP A 37 -2.77 -5.87 -6.49
C ASP A 37 -3.36 -7.29 -6.51
N THR A 38 -2.54 -8.29 -6.86
CA THR A 38 -3.01 -9.64 -7.24
C THR A 38 -2.21 -10.79 -6.63
N SER A 39 -0.98 -10.55 -6.17
CA SER A 39 0.02 -11.64 -6.10
C SER A 39 0.45 -12.07 -4.70
N PHE A 40 0.02 -11.42 -3.61
CA PHE A 40 0.44 -11.79 -2.24
C PHE A 40 -0.40 -11.13 -1.15
N ASP A 41 -0.51 -11.79 0.01
CA ASP A 41 -1.05 -11.18 1.23
C ASP A 41 -0.05 -10.13 1.74
N MET A 42 -0.42 -8.86 1.57
CA MET A 42 0.37 -7.77 2.11
C MET A 42 0.23 -7.72 3.62
N PRO A 43 1.34 -7.43 4.33
CA PRO A 43 1.36 -7.35 5.78
C PRO A 43 0.49 -6.21 6.30
N GLU A 44 0.16 -6.28 7.59
CA GLU A 44 -0.63 -5.28 8.31
C GLU A 44 0.12 -3.94 8.40
N ALA A 45 -0.07 -3.09 7.39
CA ALA A 45 0.46 -1.74 7.38
C ALA A 45 -0.53 -0.80 8.07
N ASN A 46 0.00 0.18 8.78
CA ASN A 46 -0.77 1.26 9.40
C ASN A 46 -0.81 2.53 8.55
N VAL A 47 0.04 2.64 7.51
CA VAL A 47 -0.01 3.71 6.52
C VAL A 47 0.08 3.14 5.12
N LEU A 48 -0.83 3.58 4.24
CA LEU A 48 -0.85 3.19 2.84
C LEU A 48 -0.90 4.43 1.95
N ILE A 49 0.06 4.54 1.04
CA ILE A 49 0.16 5.66 0.09
C ILE A 49 -0.03 5.13 -1.33
N GLN A 50 -1.08 5.59 -2.00
CA GLN A 50 -1.35 5.30 -3.39
C GLN A 50 -0.88 6.45 -4.29
N ILE A 51 -0.01 6.17 -5.26
CA ILE A 51 0.52 7.20 -6.18
C ILE A 51 -0.15 7.15 -7.56
N SER A 52 -0.50 5.96 -8.03
CA SER A 52 -1.18 5.77 -9.30
C SER A 52 -2.35 4.82 -9.12
N SER A 53 -3.47 5.13 -9.74
CA SER A 53 -4.65 4.25 -9.84
C SER A 53 -4.83 3.91 -11.31
N HIS A 54 -4.86 2.61 -11.62
CA HIS A 54 -5.31 2.16 -12.92
C HIS A 54 -6.83 2.27 -12.97
N GLY A 55 -7.41 2.65 -14.12
CA GLY A 55 -8.85 2.86 -14.31
C GLY A 55 -9.70 1.58 -14.23
N GLY A 56 -9.62 0.86 -13.12
CA GLY A 56 -10.42 -0.32 -12.79
C GLY A 56 -11.52 0.00 -11.76
N SER A 57 -12.06 -1.06 -11.15
CA SER A 57 -13.13 -0.93 -10.16
C SER A 57 -12.60 -0.29 -8.87
N ARG A 58 -13.01 0.96 -8.60
CA ARG A 58 -12.74 1.67 -7.32
C ARG A 58 -13.18 0.84 -6.11
N ARG A 59 -14.24 0.03 -6.27
CA ARG A 59 -14.76 -0.84 -5.21
C ARG A 59 -13.81 -1.99 -4.88
N GLN A 60 -13.22 -2.64 -5.90
CA GLN A 60 -12.22 -3.69 -5.69
C GLN A 60 -10.95 -3.13 -5.06
N GLU A 61 -10.54 -1.95 -5.50
CA GLU A 61 -9.40 -1.23 -4.93
C GLU A 61 -9.64 -0.92 -3.44
N ALA A 62 -10.78 -0.33 -3.08
CA ALA A 62 -11.13 -0.05 -1.69
C ALA A 62 -11.15 -1.31 -0.80
N GLN A 63 -11.71 -2.41 -1.29
CA GLN A 63 -11.70 -3.69 -0.55
C GLN A 63 -10.28 -4.21 -0.33
N ARG A 64 -9.40 -4.08 -1.33
CA ARG A 64 -7.99 -4.47 -1.21
C ARG A 64 -7.26 -3.61 -0.20
N LEU A 65 -7.39 -2.28 -0.28
CA LEU A 65 -6.77 -1.34 0.66
C LEU A 65 -7.16 -1.69 2.11
N GLY A 66 -8.42 -2.08 2.36
CA GLY A 66 -8.90 -2.50 3.67
C GLY A 66 -8.32 -3.82 4.20
N ARG A 67 -7.73 -4.68 3.35
CA ARG A 67 -7.00 -5.88 3.80
C ARG A 67 -5.58 -5.55 4.27
N ILE A 68 -4.98 -4.54 3.64
CA ILE A 68 -3.61 -4.09 3.88
C ILE A 68 -3.54 -3.18 5.10
N LEU A 69 -4.48 -2.22 5.15
CA LEU A 69 -4.51 -1.21 6.18
C LEU A 69 -5.17 -1.77 7.45
N ARG A 70 -4.42 -1.90 8.54
CA ARG A 70 -4.98 -2.32 9.83
C ARG A 70 -4.58 -1.38 10.96
N ALA A 71 -5.56 -1.11 11.81
CA ALA A 71 -5.34 -0.39 13.04
C ALA A 71 -4.49 -1.23 14.00
N LYS A 72 -3.46 -0.64 14.61
CA LYS A 72 -2.72 -1.31 15.68
C LYS A 72 -3.54 -1.25 16.98
N LYS A 73 -3.58 -2.32 17.77
CA LYS A 73 -4.42 -2.33 19.01
C LYS A 73 -3.81 -1.53 20.18
N ASP A 74 -2.56 -1.11 20.06
CA ASP A 74 -1.76 -0.60 21.18
C ASP A 74 -1.81 0.93 21.38
N SER A 75 -2.65 1.66 20.64
CA SER A 75 -2.85 3.07 20.96
C SER A 75 -3.77 3.20 22.17
N ALA A 76 -3.17 3.51 23.32
CA ALA A 76 -3.87 3.92 24.55
C ALA A 76 -4.78 5.16 24.38
N LEU A 77 -4.85 5.71 23.16
CA LEU A 77 -5.68 6.83 22.74
C LEU A 77 -6.77 6.26 21.81
N GLU A 78 -8.02 6.70 22.00
CA GLU A 78 -9.18 6.41 21.13
C GLU A 78 -9.05 7.03 19.72
N GLU A 79 -7.84 7.13 19.18
CA GLU A 79 -7.55 7.75 17.90
C GLU A 79 -7.35 6.72 16.79
N PHE A 80 -7.76 7.12 15.58
CA PHE A 80 -7.46 6.38 14.37
C PHE A 80 -5.94 6.27 14.19
N ASN A 81 -5.43 5.05 14.04
CA ASN A 81 -4.00 4.79 13.84
C ASN A 81 -3.70 4.05 12.52
N ALA A 82 -4.63 4.17 11.58
CA ALA A 82 -4.58 3.64 10.23
C ALA A 82 -4.88 4.77 9.24
N PHE A 83 -3.93 5.07 8.35
CA PHE A 83 -4.03 6.20 7.41
C PHE A 83 -3.89 5.75 5.95
N PHE A 84 -4.75 6.31 5.10
CA PHE A 84 -4.68 6.14 3.66
C PHE A 84 -4.48 7.49 2.98
N TYR A 85 -3.48 7.57 2.10
CA TYR A 85 -3.20 8.74 1.27
C TYR A 85 -3.30 8.37 -0.19
N SER A 86 -3.92 9.24 -0.98
CA SER A 86 -3.91 9.16 -2.45
C SER A 86 -3.24 10.40 -3.01
N LEU A 87 -2.10 10.21 -3.65
CA LEU A 87 -1.37 11.26 -4.34
C LEU A 87 -1.94 11.42 -5.74
N VAL A 88 -2.47 12.60 -5.99
CA VAL A 88 -3.22 12.93 -7.20
C VAL A 88 -2.65 14.19 -7.82
N SER A 89 -2.32 14.14 -9.11
CA SER A 89 -1.96 15.35 -9.84
C SER A 89 -3.20 16.21 -10.03
N THR A 90 -3.14 17.46 -9.56
CA THR A 90 -4.24 18.44 -9.67
C THR A 90 -4.63 18.70 -11.12
N VAL A 91 -3.67 18.61 -12.05
CA VAL A 91 -3.92 18.75 -13.49
C VAL A 91 -4.79 17.58 -13.98
N LEU A 92 -4.42 16.33 -13.67
CA LEU A 92 -5.20 15.15 -14.07
C LEU A 92 -6.58 15.09 -13.42
N LEU A 93 -6.70 15.51 -12.15
CA LEU A 93 -7.99 15.60 -11.45
C LEU A 93 -8.96 16.55 -12.14
N LYS A 94 -8.47 17.71 -12.59
CA LYS A 94 -9.30 18.65 -13.35
C LYS A 94 -9.78 18.01 -14.64
N TYR A 95 -8.89 17.41 -15.43
CA TYR A 95 -9.27 16.74 -16.68
C TYR A 95 -10.38 15.68 -16.48
N LYS A 96 -10.31 14.85 -15.43
CA LYS A 96 -11.37 13.86 -15.12
C LYS A 96 -12.70 14.46 -14.64
N LYS A 97 -12.77 15.75 -14.31
CA LYS A 97 -14.04 16.44 -13.97
C LYS A 97 -14.74 17.03 -15.20
N TYR A 98 -14.01 17.24 -16.29
CA TYR A 98 -14.54 17.86 -17.52
C TYR A 98 -14.89 16.84 -18.61
N VAL A 99 -14.69 15.56 -18.34
CA VAL A 99 -15.10 14.41 -19.15
C VAL A 99 -16.07 13.59 -18.31
#